data_AF-A0A7C2SIZ9-F1
#
_entry.id   AF-A0A7C2SIZ9-F1
#
_cell.length_a   1.000
_cell.length_b   1.000
_cell.length_c   1.000
_cell.angle_alpha   90.00
_cell.angle_beta   90.00
_cell.angle_gamma   90.00
#
_symmetry.space_group_name_H-M   'P 1'
#
loop_
_entity.id
_entity.type
_entity.pdbx_description
1 polymer ?
#
loop_
_entity_poly.entity_id
_entity_poly.type
_entity_poly.pdbx_seq_one_letter_code
_entity_poly.pdbx_strand_id
1 'polypeptide(L)'
;ATEHFGVEDRVPIVMGTFSKAVGSLGGYVGGNRQLIDFLRNRARSYIFDTSLPASSLAASLAAIDIIEFEPDRRKYLWRLIDTFKPGLEKIGLEILPSDSAVIPVLIGEAQPALDFARVLRENRVFTPAVRPPSVPPGKCRIRATLMATHKEEHIEKALCAFKSAYDSICIK
;
A
#
# COMPACT_ATOMS: atom_id res chain seq x y z
N ALA A 1 -3.49 -10.08 7.40
CA ALA A 1 -2.28 -10.92 7.47
C ALA A 1 -2.53 -12.12 8.37
N THR A 2 -2.90 -11.91 9.63
CA THR A 2 -3.27 -13.01 10.55
C THR A 2 -4.39 -13.89 9.99
N GLU A 3 -5.49 -13.26 9.55
CA GLU A 3 -6.61 -13.90 8.82
C GLU A 3 -6.13 -14.71 7.62
N HIS A 4 -5.30 -14.10 6.76
CA HIS A 4 -4.80 -14.75 5.54
C HIS A 4 -4.01 -16.03 5.83
N PHE A 5 -3.27 -16.07 6.95
CA PHE A 5 -2.47 -17.23 7.34
C PHE A 5 -3.19 -18.15 8.35
N GLY A 6 -4.41 -17.84 8.78
CA GLY A 6 -5.15 -18.60 9.80
C GLY A 6 -4.41 -18.70 11.13
N VAL A 7 -3.82 -17.59 11.60
CA VAL A 7 -2.97 -17.54 12.80
C VAL A 7 -3.46 -16.58 13.88
N GLU A 8 -4.70 -16.11 13.79
CA GLU A 8 -5.30 -15.14 14.71
C GLU A 8 -5.13 -15.53 16.17
N ASP A 9 -5.41 -16.80 16.51
CA ASP A 9 -5.30 -17.32 17.88
C ASP A 9 -3.86 -17.36 18.42
N ARG A 10 -2.86 -17.27 17.54
CA ARG A 10 -1.43 -17.28 17.90
C ARG A 10 -0.84 -15.86 18.00
N VAL A 11 -1.63 -14.83 17.73
CA VAL A 11 -1.18 -13.43 17.74
C VAL A 11 -1.91 -12.66 18.84
N PRO A 12 -1.30 -12.54 20.04
CA PRO A 12 -1.97 -11.95 21.20
C PRO A 12 -2.18 -10.43 21.11
N ILE A 13 -1.46 -9.77 20.20
CA ILE A 13 -1.51 -8.32 20.00
C ILE A 13 -1.54 -8.03 18.50
N VAL A 14 -2.57 -7.32 18.06
CA VAL A 14 -2.69 -6.82 16.69
C VAL A 14 -2.64 -5.31 16.73
N MET A 15 -1.78 -4.70 15.92
CA MET A 15 -1.72 -3.26 15.73
C MET A 15 -2.13 -2.93 14.30
N GLY A 16 -2.88 -1.84 14.14
CA GLY A 16 -3.25 -1.35 12.82
C GLY A 16 -3.37 0.17 12.78
N THR A 17 -3.60 0.68 11.57
CA THR A 17 -3.78 2.11 11.33
C THR A 17 -5.04 2.37 10.53
N PHE A 18 -5.69 3.49 10.82
CA PHE A 18 -6.84 3.97 10.06
C PHE A 18 -6.43 4.76 8.79
N SER A 19 -5.14 5.10 8.63
CA SER A 19 -4.66 5.94 7.50
C SER A 19 -4.32 5.21 6.20
N LYS A 20 -4.69 3.93 6.10
CA LYS A 20 -4.48 3.10 4.89
C LYS A 20 -5.81 2.69 4.30
N ALA A 21 -6.13 1.39 4.33
CA ALA A 21 -7.36 0.84 3.74
C ALA A 21 -8.64 1.46 4.32
N VAL A 22 -8.61 1.89 5.58
CA VAL A 22 -9.74 2.52 6.29
C VAL A 22 -9.95 3.99 5.85
N GLY A 23 -8.94 4.65 5.25
CA GLY A 23 -9.11 5.98 4.67
C GLY A 23 -9.39 7.11 5.67
N SER A 24 -8.99 6.98 6.93
CA SER A 24 -9.20 7.96 8.00
C SER A 24 -7.90 8.27 8.77
N LEU A 25 -7.99 8.73 10.02
CA LEU A 25 -6.87 9.11 10.87
C LEU A 25 -6.84 8.25 12.13
N GLY A 26 -5.63 7.83 12.54
CA GLY A 26 -5.40 7.17 13.82
C GLY A 26 -4.80 5.77 13.70
N GLY A 27 -4.75 5.09 14.83
CA GLY A 27 -4.31 3.71 14.95
C GLY A 27 -4.93 3.02 16.14
N TYR A 28 -4.78 1.71 16.19
CA TYR A 28 -5.36 0.88 17.23
C TYR A 28 -4.40 -0.22 17.65
N VAL A 29 -4.61 -0.69 18.88
CA VAL A 29 -4.06 -1.95 19.39
C VAL A 29 -5.25 -2.81 19.81
N GLY A 30 -5.34 -4.01 19.24
CA GLY A 30 -6.29 -5.06 19.60
C GLY A 30 -5.57 -6.18 20.36
N GLY A 31 -6.28 -6.79 21.30
CA GLY A 31 -5.79 -7.88 22.13
C GLY A 31 -6.76 -8.14 23.28
N ASN A 32 -6.35 -8.94 24.26
CA ASN A 32 -7.23 -9.25 25.39
C ASN A 32 -7.50 -8.03 26.29
N ARG A 33 -8.54 -8.13 27.13
CA ARG A 33 -8.96 -7.03 28.01
C ARG A 33 -7.84 -6.55 28.95
N GLN A 34 -7.09 -7.48 29.54
CA GLN A 34 -6.01 -7.16 30.47
C GLN A 34 -4.93 -6.30 29.81
N LEU A 35 -4.55 -6.62 28.57
CA LEU A 35 -3.60 -5.82 27.79
C LEU A 35 -4.15 -4.42 27.52
N ILE A 36 -5.39 -4.32 27.06
CA ILE A 36 -6.01 -3.03 26.73
C ILE A 36 -6.11 -2.15 27.97
N ASP A 37 -6.53 -2.70 29.11
CA ASP A 37 -6.62 -1.96 30.37
C ASP A 37 -5.22 -1.54 30.86
N PHE A 38 -4.22 -2.40 30.73
CA PHE A 38 -2.83 -2.04 31.02
C PHE A 38 -2.36 -0.87 30.16
N LEU A 39 -2.56 -0.92 28.84
CA LEU A 39 -2.13 0.13 27.92
C LEU A 39 -2.85 1.45 28.20
N ARG A 40 -4.16 1.43 28.46
CA ARG A 40 -4.92 2.65 28.84
C ARG A 40 -4.37 3.34 30.07
N ASN A 41 -3.83 2.57 31.03
CA ASN A 41 -3.30 3.10 32.29
C ASN A 41 -1.80 3.38 32.29
N ARG A 42 -1.03 2.86 31.32
CA ARG A 42 0.44 2.96 31.32
C ARG A 42 1.04 3.60 30.06
N ALA A 43 0.34 3.60 28.93
CA ALA A 43 0.86 4.15 27.69
C ALA A 43 0.77 5.68 27.71
N ARG A 44 1.92 6.35 27.88
CA ARG A 44 2.02 7.81 27.86
C ARG A 44 1.47 8.42 26.57
N SER A 45 1.71 7.77 25.42
CA SER A 45 1.22 8.20 24.12
C SER A 45 -0.29 8.09 23.94
N TYR A 46 -0.99 7.40 24.85
CA TYR A 46 -2.45 7.37 24.88
C TYR A 46 -3.01 8.35 25.91
N ILE A 47 -2.40 8.40 27.10
CA ILE A 47 -2.88 9.22 28.23
C ILE A 47 -2.68 10.72 27.97
N PHE A 48 -1.55 11.09 27.37
CA PHE A 48 -1.15 12.48 27.17
C PHE A 48 -1.35 12.96 25.73
N ASP A 49 -2.21 12.29 24.97
CA ASP A 49 -2.58 12.70 23.62
C ASP A 49 -4.05 13.13 23.57
N THR A 50 -4.37 14.05 22.66
CA THR A 50 -5.76 14.48 22.45
C THR A 50 -6.50 13.41 21.67
N SER A 51 -7.73 13.10 22.08
CA SER A 51 -8.55 12.11 21.37
C SER A 51 -8.75 12.48 19.90
N LEU A 52 -8.84 11.47 19.04
CA LEU A 52 -9.13 11.67 17.62
C LEU A 52 -10.45 12.43 17.42
N PRO A 53 -10.56 13.28 16.38
CA PRO A 53 -11.80 13.97 16.06
C PRO A 53 -12.97 12.98 15.85
N ALA A 54 -14.15 13.33 16.34
CA ALA A 54 -15.33 12.48 16.25
C ALA A 54 -15.69 12.11 14.80
N SER A 55 -15.49 13.04 13.86
CA SER A 55 -15.70 12.81 12.43
C SER A 55 -14.75 11.75 11.86
N SER A 56 -13.48 11.74 12.28
CA SER A 56 -12.49 10.73 11.88
C SER A 56 -12.85 9.35 12.42
N LEU A 57 -13.35 9.27 13.66
CA LEU A 57 -13.82 8.02 14.26
C LEU A 57 -15.05 7.48 13.52
N ALA A 58 -16.04 8.33 13.23
CA ALA A 58 -17.24 7.95 12.48
C ALA A 58 -16.90 7.44 11.08
N ALA A 59 -15.99 8.13 10.36
CA ALA A 59 -15.50 7.67 9.06
C ALA A 59 -14.77 6.31 9.17
N SER A 60 -14.00 6.10 10.23
CA SER A 60 -13.29 4.83 10.46
C SER A 60 -14.25 3.68 10.70
N LEU A 61 -15.32 3.89 11.48
CA LEU A 61 -16.35 2.88 11.74
C LEU A 61 -17.05 2.48 10.43
N ALA A 62 -17.52 3.46 9.66
CA ALA A 62 -18.17 3.20 8.38
C ALA A 62 -17.25 2.47 7.39
N ALA A 63 -15.96 2.83 7.34
CA ALA A 63 -15.00 2.14 6.48
C ALA A 63 -14.70 0.70 6.95
N ILE A 64 -14.69 0.44 8.26
CA ILE A 64 -14.56 -0.93 8.79
C ILE A 64 -15.77 -1.76 8.41
N ASP A 65 -16.99 -1.22 8.53
CA ASP A 65 -18.22 -1.91 8.08
C ASP A 65 -18.13 -2.28 6.59
N ILE A 66 -17.69 -1.36 5.73
CA ILE A 66 -17.48 -1.63 4.30
C ILE A 66 -16.44 -2.74 4.09
N ILE A 67 -15.34 -2.74 4.84
CA ILE A 67 -14.29 -3.77 4.72
C ILE A 67 -14.83 -5.15 5.11
N GLU A 68 -15.69 -5.23 6.12
CA GLU A 68 -16.29 -6.47 6.61
C GLU A 68 -17.38 -7.00 5.65
N PHE A 69 -18.28 -6.12 5.20
CA PHE A 69 -19.48 -6.51 4.45
C PHE A 69 -19.34 -6.45 2.92
N GLU A 70 -18.28 -5.85 2.36
CA GLU A 70 -18.06 -5.79 0.90
C GLU A 70 -16.77 -6.53 0.45
N PRO A 71 -16.66 -7.86 0.65
CA PRO A 71 -15.45 -8.63 0.34
C PRO A 71 -15.09 -8.63 -1.16
N ASP A 72 -16.06 -8.36 -2.04
CA ASP A 72 -15.85 -8.32 -3.48
C ASP A 72 -14.90 -7.19 -3.92
N ARG A 73 -14.79 -6.10 -3.14
CA ARG A 73 -13.77 -5.06 -3.38
C ARG A 73 -12.36 -5.63 -3.29
N ARG A 74 -12.11 -6.48 -2.29
CA ARG A 74 -10.81 -7.14 -2.09
C ARG A 74 -10.53 -8.11 -3.23
N LYS A 75 -11.53 -8.91 -3.64
CA LYS A 75 -11.41 -9.84 -4.78
C LYS A 75 -11.11 -9.08 -6.08
N TYR A 76 -11.81 -7.97 -6.32
CA TYR A 76 -11.57 -7.15 -7.51
C TYR A 76 -10.17 -6.56 -7.54
N LEU A 77 -9.70 -6.01 -6.41
CA LEU A 77 -8.33 -5.53 -6.28
C LEU A 77 -7.30 -6.62 -6.63
N TRP A 78 -7.51 -7.85 -6.16
CA TRP A 78 -6.63 -8.98 -6.53
C TRP A 78 -6.64 -9.27 -8.03
N ARG A 79 -7.81 -9.27 -8.69
CA ARG A 79 -7.86 -9.41 -10.16
C ARG A 79 -7.05 -8.33 -10.88
N LEU A 80 -7.11 -7.08 -10.42
CA LEU A 80 -6.31 -5.99 -11.01
C LEU A 80 -4.81 -6.20 -10.79
N ILE A 81 -4.41 -6.70 -9.62
CA ILE A 81 -3.01 -7.06 -9.32
C ILE A 81 -2.53 -8.18 -10.23
N ASP A 82 -3.36 -9.21 -10.42
CA ASP A 82 -3.07 -10.39 -11.26
C ASP A 82 -2.98 -10.05 -12.75
N THR A 83 -3.57 -8.93 -13.18
CA THR A 83 -3.36 -8.38 -14.53
C THR A 83 -2.13 -7.48 -14.60
N PHE A 84 -1.94 -6.60 -13.61
CA PHE A 84 -0.90 -5.58 -13.66
C PHE A 84 0.50 -6.15 -13.48
N LYS A 85 0.70 -7.11 -12.57
CA LYS A 85 2.03 -7.72 -12.34
C LYS A 85 2.57 -8.42 -13.59
N PRO A 86 1.85 -9.36 -14.25
CA PRO A 86 2.35 -9.97 -15.48
C PRO A 86 2.54 -8.96 -16.61
N GLY A 87 1.72 -7.89 -16.65
CA GLY A 87 1.89 -6.80 -17.61
C GLY A 87 3.24 -6.09 -17.46
N LEU A 88 3.64 -5.79 -16.21
CA LEU A 88 4.95 -5.20 -15.91
C LEU A 88 6.11 -6.15 -16.25
N GLU A 89 5.99 -7.44 -15.94
CA GLU A 89 7.00 -8.45 -16.29
C GLU A 89 7.18 -8.58 -17.80
N LYS A 90 6.08 -8.56 -18.57
CA LYS A 90 6.12 -8.56 -20.05
C LYS A 90 6.81 -7.34 -20.65
N ILE A 91 6.83 -6.20 -19.94
CA ILE A 91 7.58 -5.01 -20.36
C ILE A 91 9.09 -5.23 -20.22
N GLY A 92 9.52 -6.16 -19.36
CA GLY A 92 10.92 -6.39 -19.00
C GLY A 92 11.32 -5.77 -17.66
N LEU A 93 10.35 -5.35 -16.85
CA LEU A 93 10.59 -4.77 -15.53
C LEU A 93 10.73 -5.85 -14.46
N GLU A 94 11.74 -5.72 -13.60
CA GLU A 94 11.92 -6.59 -12.44
C GLU A 94 11.00 -6.15 -11.29
N ILE A 95 10.13 -7.06 -10.83
CA ILE A 95 9.26 -6.86 -9.67
C ILE A 95 9.87 -7.58 -8.47
N LEU A 96 10.09 -6.86 -7.37
CA LEU A 96 10.55 -7.51 -6.13
C LEU A 96 9.41 -8.33 -5.50
N PRO A 97 9.70 -9.41 -4.75
CA PRO A 97 8.68 -10.24 -4.11
C PRO A 97 7.67 -9.42 -3.32
N SER A 98 6.39 -9.59 -3.64
CA SER A 98 5.30 -8.90 -2.94
C SER A 98 3.97 -9.61 -3.17
N ASP A 99 3.38 -10.16 -2.10
CA ASP A 99 2.03 -10.71 -2.10
C ASP A 99 1.06 -9.68 -1.51
N SER A 100 0.99 -8.51 -2.15
CA SER A 100 0.15 -7.41 -1.69
C SER A 100 -0.26 -6.47 -2.84
N ALA A 101 -1.11 -5.50 -2.51
CA ALA A 101 -1.48 -4.40 -3.42
C ALA A 101 -0.36 -3.38 -3.68
N VAL A 102 0.79 -3.52 -3.00
CA VAL A 102 1.99 -2.73 -3.24
C VAL A 102 2.92 -3.51 -4.16
N ILE A 103 3.21 -2.97 -5.34
CA ILE A 103 4.00 -3.64 -6.38
C ILE A 103 5.32 -2.85 -6.54
N PRO A 104 6.41 -3.32 -5.92
CA PRO A 104 7.72 -2.68 -5.99
C PRO A 104 8.47 -3.05 -7.27
N VAL A 105 8.59 -2.12 -8.21
CA VAL A 105 9.36 -2.29 -9.45
C VAL A 105 10.79 -1.79 -9.24
N LEU A 106 11.78 -2.69 -9.29
CA LEU A 106 13.18 -2.35 -9.08
C LEU A 106 13.71 -1.52 -10.26
N ILE A 107 14.38 -0.41 -9.94
CA ILE A 107 15.04 0.45 -10.93
C ILE A 107 16.56 0.54 -10.69
N GLY A 108 17.01 0.46 -9.44
CA GLY A 108 18.43 0.50 -9.09
C GLY A 108 18.84 1.84 -8.49
N GLU A 109 19.45 2.71 -9.28
CA GLU A 109 19.98 4.00 -8.79
C GLU A 109 18.90 5.07 -8.62
N ALA A 110 19.21 6.08 -7.80
CA ALA A 110 18.25 7.11 -7.41
C ALA A 110 17.80 7.98 -8.59
N GLN A 111 18.74 8.41 -9.45
CA GLN A 111 18.43 9.30 -10.57
C GLN A 111 17.56 8.59 -11.64
N PRO A 112 17.90 7.37 -12.10
CA PRO A 112 17.02 6.60 -12.98
C PRO A 112 15.61 6.38 -12.40
N ALA A 113 15.49 6.11 -11.09
CA ALA A 113 14.18 5.95 -10.45
C ALA A 113 13.36 7.25 -10.46
N LEU A 114 13.99 8.40 -10.24
CA LEU A 114 13.32 9.71 -10.33
C LEU A 114 12.89 10.03 -11.76
N ASP A 115 13.74 9.75 -12.74
CA ASP A 115 13.41 9.94 -14.16
C ASP A 115 12.26 9.02 -14.60
N PHE A 116 12.26 7.76 -14.17
CA PHE A 116 11.16 6.83 -14.40
C PHE A 116 9.83 7.40 -13.83
N ALA A 117 9.83 7.84 -12.57
CA ALA A 117 8.65 8.43 -11.94
C ALA A 117 8.20 9.72 -12.64
N ARG A 118 9.13 10.52 -13.16
CA ARG A 118 8.82 11.73 -13.94
C ARG A 118 8.10 11.37 -15.25
N VAL A 119 8.58 10.38 -16.00
CA VAL A 119 7.94 9.94 -17.24
C VAL A 119 6.55 9.35 -16.97
N LEU A 120 6.37 8.58 -15.90
CA LEU A 120 5.04 8.12 -15.47
C LEU A 120 4.09 9.32 -15.24
N ARG A 121 4.56 10.34 -14.53
CA ARG A 121 3.77 11.55 -14.24
C ARG A 121 3.40 12.33 -15.50
N GLU A 122 4.33 12.45 -16.45
CA GLU A 122 4.09 13.08 -17.77
C GLU A 122 3.01 12.32 -18.55
N ASN A 123 2.94 11.00 -18.39
CA ASN A 123 1.88 10.13 -18.93
C ASN A 123 0.62 10.08 -18.06
N ARG A 124 0.46 11.03 -17.11
CA ARG A 124 -0.67 11.15 -16.20
C ARG A 124 -0.89 9.91 -15.31
N VAL A 125 0.20 9.25 -14.91
CA VAL A 125 0.21 8.15 -13.94
C VAL A 125 1.11 8.54 -12.78
N PHE A 126 0.55 8.62 -11.57
CA PHE A 126 1.33 8.95 -10.40
C PHE A 126 1.79 7.68 -9.68
N THR A 127 3.09 7.49 -9.56
CA THR A 127 3.68 6.46 -8.70
C THR A 127 5.03 6.95 -8.17
N PRO A 128 5.24 6.93 -6.84
CA PRO A 128 6.44 7.51 -6.26
C PRO A 128 7.67 6.61 -6.46
N ALA A 129 8.81 7.25 -6.71
CA ALA A 129 10.12 6.63 -6.56
C ALA A 129 10.50 6.58 -5.07
N VAL A 130 10.86 5.39 -4.59
CA VAL A 130 11.38 5.16 -3.24
C VAL A 130 12.90 5.00 -3.34
N ARG A 131 13.63 5.81 -2.58
CA ARG A 131 15.09 5.97 -2.62
C ARG A 131 15.67 6.06 -1.20
N PRO A 132 17.00 5.99 -1.01
CA PRO A 132 17.62 6.23 0.29
C PRO A 132 17.12 7.52 0.95
N PRO A 133 16.92 7.53 2.29
CA PRO A 133 17.23 6.48 3.25
C PRO A 133 16.16 5.38 3.40
N SER A 134 15.04 5.45 2.66
CA SER A 134 13.93 4.48 2.81
C SER A 134 14.24 3.08 2.26
N VAL A 135 15.23 2.97 1.38
CA VAL A 135 15.74 1.71 0.83
C VAL A 135 17.27 1.81 0.72
N PRO A 136 18.01 0.67 0.69
CA PRO A 136 19.45 0.68 0.49
C PRO A 136 19.86 1.34 -0.84
N PRO A 137 21.08 1.91 -0.93
CA PRO A 137 21.68 2.35 -2.19
C PRO A 137 21.65 1.25 -3.26
N GLY A 138 21.49 1.63 -4.53
CA GLY A 138 21.35 0.69 -5.65
C GLY A 138 20.05 -0.15 -5.65
N LYS A 139 19.12 0.09 -4.72
CA LYS A 139 17.83 -0.62 -4.63
C LYS A 139 16.61 0.30 -4.66
N CYS A 140 16.74 1.44 -5.35
CA CYS A 140 15.64 2.35 -5.63
C CYS A 140 14.59 1.66 -6.50
N ARG A 141 13.33 2.01 -6.26
CA ARG A 141 12.19 1.32 -6.88
C ARG A 141 11.01 2.26 -7.07
N ILE A 142 10.20 1.97 -8.07
CA ILE A 142 8.87 2.59 -8.22
C ILE A 142 7.89 1.78 -7.37
N ARG A 143 7.20 2.42 -6.44
CA ARG A 143 6.24 1.76 -5.53
C ARG A 143 4.81 1.94 -6.02
N ALA A 144 4.39 1.13 -6.98
CA ALA A 144 2.99 1.11 -7.42
C ALA A 144 2.10 0.60 -6.28
N THR A 145 0.95 1.25 -6.05
CA THR A 145 -0.02 0.80 -5.04
C THR A 145 -1.40 0.84 -5.69
N LEU A 146 -1.99 -0.33 -5.90
CA LEU A 146 -3.31 -0.44 -6.54
C LEU A 146 -4.41 -0.24 -5.50
N MET A 147 -5.54 0.28 -5.95
CA MET A 147 -6.75 0.48 -5.15
C MET A 147 -7.91 -0.27 -5.78
N ALA A 148 -8.85 -0.73 -4.96
CA ALA A 148 -10.07 -1.40 -5.43
C ALA A 148 -10.97 -0.48 -6.28
N THR A 149 -10.71 0.83 -6.29
CA THR A 149 -11.39 1.83 -7.12
C THR A 149 -10.74 2.05 -8.49
N HIS A 150 -9.57 1.44 -8.74
CA HIS A 150 -9.04 1.41 -10.11
C HIS A 150 -9.94 0.56 -11.00
N LYS A 151 -9.98 0.92 -12.28
CA LYS A 151 -10.67 0.18 -13.32
C LYS A 151 -9.65 -0.49 -14.22
N GLU A 152 -10.08 -1.45 -15.04
CA GLU A 152 -9.23 -2.12 -16.02
C GLU A 152 -8.56 -1.12 -16.99
N GLU A 153 -9.31 -0.12 -17.45
CA GLU A 153 -8.78 0.99 -18.27
C GLU A 153 -7.64 1.78 -17.58
N HIS A 154 -7.66 1.89 -16.24
CA HIS A 154 -6.57 2.52 -15.50
C HIS A 154 -5.33 1.62 -15.46
N ILE A 155 -5.50 0.30 -15.39
CA ILE A 155 -4.41 -0.67 -15.40
C ILE A 155 -3.73 -0.67 -16.77
N GLU A 156 -4.49 -0.71 -17.86
CA GLU A 156 -3.95 -0.63 -19.22
C GLU A 156 -3.17 0.66 -19.44
N LYS A 157 -3.75 1.80 -19.06
CA LYS A 157 -3.07 3.10 -19.14
C LYS A 157 -1.78 3.12 -18.33
N ALA A 158 -1.80 2.54 -17.12
CA ALA A 158 -0.60 2.42 -16.31
C ALA A 158 0.47 1.59 -17.01
N LEU A 159 0.13 0.41 -17.53
CA LEU A 159 1.08 -0.45 -18.26
C LEU A 159 1.70 0.28 -19.47
N CYS A 160 0.91 1.00 -20.25
CA CYS A 160 1.43 1.84 -21.34
C CYS A 160 2.44 2.88 -20.84
N ALA A 161 2.13 3.59 -19.74
CA ALA A 161 3.04 4.57 -19.14
C ALA A 161 4.33 3.93 -18.62
N PHE A 162 4.23 2.75 -17.99
CA PHE A 162 5.39 1.99 -17.51
C PHE A 162 6.27 1.54 -18.69
N LYS A 163 5.67 1.13 -19.82
CA LYS A 163 6.41 0.79 -21.03
C LYS A 163 7.16 2.00 -21.58
N SER A 164 6.50 3.16 -21.71
CA SER A 164 7.15 4.39 -22.16
C SER A 164 8.30 4.81 -21.23
N ALA A 165 8.12 4.67 -19.91
CA ALA A 165 9.18 4.97 -18.94
C ALA A 165 10.36 3.99 -19.06
N TYR A 166 10.09 2.69 -19.23
CA TYR A 166 11.12 1.68 -19.46
C TYR A 166 11.94 1.97 -20.73
N ASP A 167 11.26 2.22 -21.85
CA ASP A 167 11.92 2.50 -23.14
C ASP A 167 12.79 3.77 -23.07
N SER A 168 12.36 4.79 -22.31
CA SER A 168 13.13 6.04 -22.14
C SER A 168 14.47 5.87 -21.41
N ILE A 169 14.60 4.80 -20.62
CA ILE A 169 15.83 4.49 -19.86
C ILE A 169 16.68 3.47 -20.60
N CYS A 170 16.08 2.51 -21.31
CA CYS A 170 16.82 1.50 -22.07
C CYS A 170 17.43 2.02 -23.39
N ILE A 171 16.92 3.13 -23.94
CA ILE A 171 17.44 3.74 -25.19
C ILE A 171 18.62 4.70 -24.90
N LYS A 172 18.98 4.92 -23.63
CA LYS A 172 20.18 5.67 -23.24
C LYS A 172 21.35 4.76 -22.93
#